data_AF-A0AAU9UUU2-F1
#
_entry.id   AF-A0AAU9UUU2-F1
#
_cell.length_a   1.000
_cell.length_b   1.000
_cell.length_c   1.000
_cell.angle_alpha   90.00
_cell.angle_beta   90.00
_cell.angle_gamma   90.00
#
_symmetry.space_group_name_H-M   'P 1'
#
loop_
_entity.id
_entity.type
_entity.pdbx_description
1 polymer ?
#
loop_
_entity_poly.entity_id
_entity_poly.type
_entity_poly.pdbx_seq_one_letter_code
_entity_poly.pdbx_strand_id
1 'polypeptide(L)'
;MIRQLGKPTAFMTLSANEIGWPDLLTLLHKLAEEKEDMQNFIASELSFIQKSSLINNDAVTCAIYFNKIEFQHRGSPHAHILLWLDNAPTDILGEEQKQTIEMINSLVSVSTSEASGNIKLLTHEHTFTCYKKIGSNSVQKCRFEAPFMPCKSTMILIPMEKTNPLYKEHLKRYNEIRINLESNDYDSIDDYYESNNIRSDEEYKDILRSGISRPRIFYKRHPSEKWHNTFNPFVFNVLKSNMDFQIITEEYSCAAYVVEYVNKTNRGISNLQRKIIEVMNENPEFDIVEITRKMSVVIFSV
;
A
#
# COMPACT_ATOMS: atom_id res chain seq x y z
N MET A 1 15.76 10.27 -12.32
CA MET A 1 17.15 10.69 -12.02
C MET A 1 17.24 10.83 -10.51
N ILE A 2 18.06 10.02 -9.83
CA ILE A 2 18.14 9.98 -8.36
C ILE A 2 18.77 11.30 -7.89
N ARG A 3 18.00 12.13 -7.18
CA ARG A 3 18.42 13.48 -6.72
C ARG A 3 19.16 13.44 -5.38
N GLN A 4 19.01 12.37 -4.61
CA GLN A 4 19.59 12.22 -3.28
C GLN A 4 20.21 10.83 -3.13
N LEU A 5 21.45 10.79 -2.65
CA LEU A 5 22.18 9.56 -2.35
C LEU A 5 22.02 9.21 -0.86
N GLY A 6 22.10 7.94 -0.54
CA GLY A 6 21.98 7.43 0.83
C GLY A 6 20.64 6.73 1.09
N LYS A 7 20.52 6.15 2.29
CA LYS A 7 19.37 5.37 2.72
C LYS A 7 18.12 6.26 2.85
N PRO A 8 17.04 6.01 2.10
CA PRO A 8 15.76 6.69 2.35
C PRO A 8 15.20 6.25 3.72
N THR A 9 14.59 7.18 4.42
CA THR A 9 14.00 6.97 5.75
C THR A 9 12.60 6.37 5.66
N ALA A 10 11.79 6.86 4.72
CA ALA A 10 10.39 6.47 4.58
C ALA A 10 10.01 6.27 3.11
N PHE A 11 8.95 5.51 2.92
CA PHE A 11 8.31 5.24 1.64
C PHE A 11 6.84 5.63 1.74
N MET A 12 6.34 6.34 0.74
CA MET A 12 4.94 6.75 0.67
C MET A 12 4.36 6.39 -0.70
N THR A 13 3.18 5.78 -0.70
CA THR A 13 2.34 5.72 -1.90
C THR A 13 1.19 6.70 -1.79
N LEU A 14 0.77 7.29 -2.91
CA LEU A 14 -0.31 8.26 -2.97
C LEU A 14 -1.10 8.07 -4.26
N SER A 15 -2.42 7.93 -4.17
CA SER A 15 -3.32 7.92 -5.34
C SER A 15 -4.07 9.25 -5.47
N ALA A 16 -4.33 9.67 -6.70
CA ALA A 16 -5.21 10.81 -6.94
C ALA A 16 -6.60 10.60 -6.33
N ASN A 17 -7.17 11.67 -5.79
CA ASN A 17 -8.57 11.72 -5.37
C ASN A 17 -9.29 12.79 -6.19
N GLU A 18 -9.33 12.61 -7.51
CA GLU A 18 -9.81 13.61 -8.46
C GLU A 18 -11.25 14.06 -8.16
N ILE A 19 -12.09 13.12 -7.71
CA ILE A 19 -13.51 13.35 -7.36
C ILE A 19 -13.65 14.15 -6.05
N GLY A 20 -12.69 14.00 -5.14
CA GLY A 20 -12.69 14.61 -3.83
C GLY A 20 -11.96 15.94 -3.73
N TRP A 21 -11.45 16.48 -4.85
CA TRP A 21 -10.67 17.72 -4.91
C TRP A 21 -11.47 18.89 -5.47
N PRO A 22 -12.05 19.77 -4.63
CA PRO A 22 -12.88 20.87 -5.09
C PRO A 22 -12.13 21.82 -6.02
N ASP A 23 -10.85 22.08 -5.74
CA ASP A 23 -10.01 22.97 -6.54
C ASP A 23 -9.75 22.40 -7.94
N LEU A 24 -9.52 21.08 -8.05
CA LEU A 24 -9.40 20.42 -9.35
C LEU A 24 -10.73 20.48 -10.11
N LEU A 25 -11.85 20.14 -9.48
CA LEU A 25 -13.17 20.19 -10.12
C LEU A 25 -13.52 21.61 -10.61
N THR A 26 -13.17 22.62 -9.81
CA THR A 26 -13.31 24.03 -10.18
C THR A 26 -12.44 24.40 -11.37
N LEU A 27 -11.19 23.93 -11.41
CA LEU A 27 -10.30 24.13 -12.55
C LEU A 27 -10.85 23.46 -13.83
N LEU A 28 -11.29 22.20 -13.75
CA LEU A 28 -11.83 21.47 -14.89
C LEU A 28 -13.09 22.14 -15.43
N HIS A 29 -13.99 22.59 -14.55
CA HIS A 29 -15.18 23.32 -14.96
C HIS A 29 -14.85 24.64 -15.68
N LYS A 30 -13.90 25.43 -15.14
CA LYS A 30 -13.41 26.66 -15.79
C LYS A 30 -12.85 26.42 -17.19
N LEU A 31 -12.16 25.30 -17.38
CA LEU A 31 -11.58 24.93 -18.68
C LEU A 31 -12.64 24.44 -19.66
N ALA A 32 -13.68 23.76 -19.18
CA ALA A 32 -14.77 23.23 -20.01
C ALA A 32 -15.71 24.34 -20.54
N GLU A 33 -16.03 25.34 -19.71
CA GLU A 33 -17.09 26.35 -20.01
C GLU A 33 -16.55 27.69 -20.53
N GLU A 34 -15.31 27.76 -21.06
CA GLU A 34 -14.70 28.94 -21.71
C GLU A 34 -15.08 30.34 -21.12
N LYS A 35 -15.02 30.50 -19.79
CA LYS A 35 -15.27 31.75 -19.03
C LYS A 35 -16.74 32.16 -18.82
N GLU A 36 -17.68 31.24 -18.61
CA GLU A 36 -18.97 31.59 -17.98
C GLU A 36 -18.85 31.85 -16.46
N ASP A 37 -19.84 32.56 -15.92
CA ASP A 37 -19.80 33.24 -14.61
C ASP A 37 -19.63 32.25 -13.45
N MET A 38 -18.43 32.26 -12.84
CA MET A 38 -18.05 31.38 -11.73
C MET A 38 -18.80 31.67 -10.41
N GLN A 39 -19.63 32.71 -10.35
CA GLN A 39 -20.26 33.17 -9.13
C GLN A 39 -21.13 32.12 -8.42
N ASN A 40 -21.68 31.14 -9.15
CA ASN A 40 -22.59 30.13 -8.61
C ASN A 40 -22.05 28.69 -8.68
N PHE A 41 -20.80 28.47 -9.10
CA PHE A 41 -20.26 27.12 -9.18
C PHE A 41 -19.76 26.65 -7.80
N ILE A 42 -20.37 25.58 -7.28
CA ILE A 42 -19.98 24.95 -6.04
C ILE A 42 -19.58 23.49 -6.32
N ALA A 43 -18.28 23.22 -6.35
CA ALA A 43 -17.74 21.89 -6.67
C ALA A 43 -18.27 20.76 -5.75
N SER A 44 -18.59 21.07 -4.49
CA SER A 44 -19.13 20.10 -3.55
C SER A 44 -20.56 19.66 -3.87
N GLU A 45 -21.33 20.47 -4.60
CA GLU A 45 -22.72 20.19 -4.96
C GLU A 45 -22.86 19.34 -6.24
N LEU A 46 -21.78 19.17 -6.99
CA LEU A 46 -21.79 18.32 -8.18
C LEU A 46 -22.10 16.86 -7.81
N SER A 47 -22.98 16.24 -8.59
CA SER A 47 -23.22 14.80 -8.56
C SER A 47 -21.98 14.02 -8.98
N PHE A 48 -21.90 12.76 -8.59
CA PHE A 48 -20.81 11.86 -9.00
C PHE A 48 -20.66 11.79 -10.54
N ILE A 49 -21.78 11.80 -11.27
CA ILE A 49 -21.80 11.72 -12.73
C ILE A 49 -21.19 13.00 -13.34
N GLN A 50 -21.56 14.17 -12.83
CA GLN A 50 -21.00 15.45 -13.28
C GLN A 50 -19.49 15.53 -12.99
N LYS A 51 -19.06 15.16 -11.78
CA LYS A 51 -17.64 15.08 -11.43
C LYS A 51 -16.87 14.15 -12.36
N SER A 52 -17.41 12.95 -12.59
CA SER A 52 -16.81 11.95 -13.49
C SER A 52 -16.73 12.47 -14.92
N SER A 53 -17.74 13.20 -15.40
CA SER A 53 -17.73 13.79 -16.74
C SER A 53 -16.62 14.83 -16.88
N LEU A 54 -16.46 15.76 -15.91
CA LEU A 54 -15.37 16.74 -15.93
C LEU A 54 -13.99 16.07 -15.95
N ILE A 55 -13.80 15.05 -15.11
CA ILE A 55 -12.54 14.31 -15.01
C ILE A 55 -12.22 13.56 -16.30
N ASN A 56 -13.19 12.86 -16.87
CA ASN A 56 -13.00 12.08 -18.09
C ASN A 56 -12.78 12.96 -19.32
N ASN A 57 -13.44 14.12 -19.38
CA ASN A 57 -13.32 15.06 -20.49
C ASN A 57 -11.94 15.73 -20.52
N ASP A 58 -11.29 15.91 -19.35
CA ASP A 58 -9.94 16.48 -19.27
C ASP A 58 -9.05 15.69 -18.30
N ALA A 59 -8.84 14.43 -18.65
CA ALA A 59 -7.93 13.52 -17.94
C ALA A 59 -6.48 14.00 -17.96
N VAL A 60 -6.11 14.81 -18.96
CA VAL A 60 -4.77 15.41 -19.08
C VAL A 60 -4.57 16.43 -17.97
N THR A 61 -5.50 17.36 -17.78
CA THR A 61 -5.44 18.32 -16.66
C THR A 61 -5.48 17.62 -15.31
N CYS A 62 -6.26 16.54 -15.14
CA CYS A 62 -6.23 15.74 -13.90
C CYS A 62 -4.84 15.17 -13.61
N ALA A 63 -4.24 14.48 -14.60
CA ALA A 63 -2.90 13.91 -14.47
C ALA A 63 -1.84 14.99 -14.23
N ILE A 64 -2.01 16.15 -14.87
CA ILE A 64 -1.19 17.33 -14.70
C ILE A 64 -1.39 17.93 -13.30
N TYR A 65 -2.59 18.05 -12.77
CA TYR A 65 -2.85 18.66 -11.46
C TYR A 65 -2.22 17.85 -10.33
N PHE A 66 -2.36 16.52 -10.39
CA PHE A 66 -1.73 15.63 -9.42
C PHE A 66 -0.19 15.62 -9.53
N ASN A 67 0.36 15.60 -10.76
CA ASN A 67 1.81 15.56 -10.99
C ASN A 67 2.47 16.95 -11.07
N LYS A 68 1.74 18.06 -11.16
CA LYS A 68 2.32 19.43 -11.13
C LYS A 68 2.81 19.82 -9.74
N ILE A 69 2.65 18.93 -8.76
CA ILE A 69 3.35 18.98 -7.49
C ILE A 69 4.83 18.52 -7.64
N GLU A 70 5.24 17.81 -8.70
CA GLU A 70 6.61 17.81 -9.29
C GLU A 70 6.70 16.93 -10.58
N PHE A 71 7.38 17.43 -11.62
CA PHE A 71 7.47 16.95 -13.02
C PHE A 71 7.60 15.42 -13.31
N GLN A 72 6.70 14.89 -14.16
CA GLN A 72 6.88 14.00 -15.35
C GLN A 72 5.69 13.01 -15.58
N HIS A 73 5.56 12.52 -16.82
CA HIS A 73 4.38 12.02 -17.55
C HIS A 73 3.74 10.63 -17.18
N ARG A 74 2.39 10.56 -17.31
CA ARG A 74 1.45 9.44 -17.71
C ARG A 74 0.68 8.62 -16.63
N GLY A 75 -0.65 8.50 -16.87
CA GLY A 75 -1.63 7.64 -16.16
C GLY A 75 -2.50 8.40 -15.14
N SER A 76 -3.63 7.82 -14.67
CA SER A 76 -4.25 8.30 -13.40
C SER A 76 -3.18 8.10 -12.34
N PRO A 77 -2.67 9.19 -11.78
CA PRO A 77 -1.35 9.14 -11.21
C PRO A 77 -1.37 8.52 -9.82
N HIS A 78 -0.49 7.53 -9.66
CA HIS A 78 -0.19 6.88 -8.41
C HIS A 78 1.30 7.04 -8.16
N ALA A 79 1.64 7.84 -7.16
CA ALA A 79 2.99 8.20 -6.82
C ALA A 79 3.60 7.16 -5.87
N HIS A 80 4.85 6.79 -6.13
CA HIS A 80 5.70 6.02 -5.22
C HIS A 80 6.88 6.91 -4.84
N ILE A 81 6.94 7.33 -3.58
CA ILE A 81 7.82 8.40 -3.11
C ILE A 81 8.77 7.83 -2.07
N LEU A 82 10.07 8.06 -2.27
CA LEU A 82 11.10 7.84 -1.27
C LEU A 82 11.39 9.16 -0.57
N LEU A 83 11.46 9.14 0.75
CA LEU A 83 11.64 10.31 1.60
C LEU A 83 12.90 10.15 2.45
N TRP A 84 13.73 11.19 2.46
CA TRP A 84 14.87 11.32 3.37
C TRP A 84 14.50 12.37 4.40
N LEU A 85 14.30 11.94 5.64
CA LEU A 85 13.94 12.84 6.73
C LEU A 85 15.21 13.34 7.39
N ASP A 86 15.29 14.65 7.59
CA ASP A 86 16.41 15.26 8.28
C ASP A 86 16.45 14.79 9.75
N ASN A 87 17.65 14.50 10.26
CA ASN A 87 17.88 13.96 11.60
C ASN A 87 17.13 12.66 11.91
N ALA A 88 16.82 11.85 10.90
CA ALA A 88 16.26 10.52 11.12
C ALA A 88 17.26 9.59 11.82
N PRO A 89 16.81 8.76 12.77
CA PRO A 89 17.64 7.69 13.34
C PRO A 89 18.21 6.79 12.25
N THR A 90 19.50 6.48 12.37
CA THR A 90 20.23 5.64 11.42
C THR A 90 20.13 4.15 11.79
N ASP A 91 20.19 3.85 13.08
CA ASP A 91 20.10 2.52 13.65
C ASP A 91 18.70 2.24 14.23
N ILE A 92 17.75 2.00 13.33
CA ILE A 92 16.34 1.75 13.65
C ILE A 92 16.15 0.49 14.52
N LEU A 93 17.07 -0.48 14.43
CA LEU A 93 16.96 -1.77 15.09
C LEU A 93 17.81 -1.91 16.36
N GLY A 94 18.81 -1.04 16.55
CA GLY A 94 19.70 -1.06 17.70
C GLY A 94 19.49 0.12 18.64
N GLU A 95 20.53 0.92 18.88
CA GLU A 95 20.58 1.87 20.00
C GLU A 95 19.56 3.02 19.88
N GLU A 96 19.19 3.40 18.66
CA GLU A 96 18.27 4.50 18.37
C GLU A 96 16.81 4.04 18.24
N GLN A 97 16.48 2.80 18.62
CA GLN A 97 15.13 2.24 18.49
C GLN A 97 14.07 3.11 19.19
N LYS A 98 14.37 3.65 20.37
CA LYS A 98 13.43 4.52 21.10
C LYS A 98 13.14 5.81 20.34
N GLN A 99 14.18 6.48 19.84
CA GLN A 99 14.05 7.71 19.05
C GLN A 99 13.29 7.42 17.74
N THR A 100 13.50 6.24 17.15
CA THR A 100 12.75 5.80 15.97
C THR A 100 11.26 5.64 16.27
N ILE A 101 10.90 5.04 17.40
CA ILE A 101 9.49 4.91 17.81
C ILE A 101 8.87 6.29 18.06
N GLU A 102 9.60 7.21 18.68
CA GLU A 102 9.15 8.60 18.88
C GLU A 102 8.90 9.31 17.53
N MET A 103 9.82 9.17 16.58
CA MET A 103 9.65 9.67 15.21
C MET A 103 8.45 9.02 14.49
N ILE A 104 8.27 7.70 14.61
CA ILE A 104 7.13 7.01 14.00
C ILE A 104 5.82 7.56 14.55
N ASN A 105 5.71 7.71 15.88
CA ASN A 105 4.48 8.18 16.52
C ASN A 105 4.14 9.64 16.17
N SER A 106 5.11 10.45 15.72
CA SER A 106 4.85 11.82 15.27
C SER A 106 4.51 11.93 13.79
N LEU A 107 4.90 10.95 12.98
CA LEU A 107 4.76 10.99 11.52
C LEU A 107 3.70 10.05 10.95
N VAL A 108 3.39 8.96 11.65
CA VAL A 108 2.57 7.87 11.13
C VAL A 108 1.38 7.64 12.03
N SER A 109 0.20 7.66 11.43
CA SER A 109 -1.07 7.32 12.07
C SER A 109 -1.77 6.18 11.36
N VAL A 110 -2.66 5.54 12.11
CA VAL A 110 -3.67 4.58 11.63
C VAL A 110 -5.07 4.96 12.14
N SER A 111 -5.17 6.10 12.83
CA SER A 111 -6.35 6.42 13.63
C SER A 111 -7.39 7.23 12.88
N THR A 112 -8.66 6.84 13.05
CA THR A 112 -9.80 7.54 12.48
C THR A 112 -9.88 9.01 12.91
N SER A 113 -9.49 9.31 14.15
CA SER A 113 -9.54 10.68 14.70
C SER A 113 -8.59 11.64 13.97
N GLU A 114 -7.51 11.13 13.39
CA GLU A 114 -6.52 11.92 12.65
C GLU A 114 -6.79 11.99 11.14
N ALA A 115 -7.87 11.35 10.67
CA ALA A 115 -8.26 11.29 9.26
C ALA A 115 -9.38 12.29 8.89
N SER A 116 -9.76 13.22 9.77
CA SER A 116 -10.78 14.27 9.52
C SER A 116 -12.05 13.75 8.83
N GLY A 117 -12.56 12.59 9.26
CA GLY A 117 -13.76 11.94 8.72
C GLY A 117 -13.61 11.20 7.39
N ASN A 118 -12.40 11.15 6.81
CA ASN A 118 -12.14 10.52 5.50
C ASN A 118 -11.44 9.16 5.61
N ILE A 119 -11.53 8.49 6.77
CA ILE A 119 -10.81 7.23 7.03
C ILE A 119 -11.08 6.13 5.98
N LYS A 120 -12.27 6.14 5.36
CA LYS A 120 -12.62 5.19 4.29
C LYS A 120 -11.62 5.20 3.13
N LEU A 121 -10.98 6.34 2.83
CA LEU A 121 -9.95 6.45 1.79
C LEU A 121 -8.66 5.71 2.14
N LEU A 122 -8.45 5.42 3.42
CA LEU A 122 -7.28 4.72 3.98
C LEU A 122 -7.63 3.28 4.40
N THR A 123 -8.90 2.89 4.34
CA THR A 123 -9.34 1.54 4.66
C THR A 123 -8.93 0.59 3.54
N HIS A 124 -8.19 -0.45 3.90
CA HIS A 124 -7.84 -1.55 3.01
C HIS A 124 -9.07 -2.37 2.67
N GLU A 125 -9.47 -2.33 1.41
CA GLU A 125 -10.48 -3.22 0.85
C GLU A 125 -9.80 -4.30 0.00
N HIS A 126 -10.09 -5.56 0.30
CA HIS A 126 -9.54 -6.66 -0.47
C HIS A 126 -10.00 -6.60 -1.92
N THR A 127 -9.02 -6.52 -2.83
CA THR A 127 -9.23 -6.58 -4.29
C THR A 127 -8.49 -7.76 -4.89
N PHE A 128 -8.75 -8.09 -6.16
CA PHE A 128 -8.02 -9.13 -6.88
C PHE A 128 -6.49 -8.95 -6.82
N THR A 129 -6.00 -7.72 -6.72
CA THR A 129 -4.56 -7.41 -6.63
C THR A 129 -3.94 -7.82 -5.30
N CYS A 130 -4.75 -8.05 -4.27
CA CYS A 130 -4.29 -8.53 -2.97
C CYS A 130 -3.76 -9.97 -3.05
N TYR A 131 -4.15 -10.72 -4.08
CA TYR A 131 -3.85 -12.14 -4.20
C TYR A 131 -2.91 -12.39 -5.38
N LYS A 132 -1.64 -12.71 -5.09
CA LYS A 132 -0.62 -12.97 -6.14
C LYS A 132 -0.76 -14.35 -6.81
N LYS A 133 -1.45 -15.31 -6.20
CA LYS A 133 -1.60 -16.68 -6.70
C LYS A 133 -3.05 -17.12 -6.58
N ILE A 134 -3.69 -17.38 -7.73
CA ILE A 134 -5.00 -18.05 -7.80
C ILE A 134 -4.70 -19.53 -8.06
N GLY A 135 -4.25 -20.24 -7.03
CA GLY A 135 -4.13 -21.70 -7.06
C GLY A 135 -5.34 -22.30 -6.35
N SER A 136 -5.95 -23.34 -6.92
CA SER A 136 -7.19 -23.95 -6.44
C SER A 136 -7.15 -24.47 -4.99
N ASN A 137 -5.96 -24.65 -4.39
CA ASN A 137 -5.77 -25.25 -3.06
C ASN A 137 -4.90 -24.45 -2.08
N SER A 138 -4.56 -23.18 -2.37
CA SER A 138 -3.81 -22.34 -1.42
C SER A 138 -4.72 -21.34 -0.72
N VAL A 139 -4.71 -21.32 0.61
CA VAL A 139 -5.37 -20.27 1.42
C VAL A 139 -4.92 -18.91 0.90
N GLN A 140 -5.88 -18.12 0.40
CA GLN A 140 -5.60 -16.80 -0.12
C GLN A 140 -5.19 -15.89 1.04
N LYS A 141 -3.92 -15.48 1.07
CA LYS A 141 -3.40 -14.51 2.02
C LYS A 141 -3.25 -13.17 1.33
N CYS A 142 -3.73 -12.10 1.96
CA CYS A 142 -3.52 -10.75 1.48
C CYS A 142 -2.02 -10.45 1.39
N ARG A 143 -1.54 -10.02 0.22
CA ARG A 143 -0.12 -9.69 0.01
C ARG A 143 0.36 -8.53 0.89
N PHE A 144 -0.56 -7.68 1.35
CA PHE A 144 -0.31 -6.55 2.24
C PHE A 144 -0.45 -6.93 3.71
N GLU A 145 -0.86 -8.19 3.97
CA GLU A 145 -1.05 -8.75 5.31
C GLU A 145 -2.12 -8.04 6.14
N ALA A 146 -3.15 -7.51 5.49
CA ALA A 146 -4.39 -7.18 6.16
C ALA A 146 -5.15 -8.48 6.56
N PRO A 147 -5.89 -8.49 7.68
CA PRO A 147 -6.03 -7.40 8.66
C PRO A 147 -4.76 -7.20 9.49
N PHE A 148 -4.39 -5.96 9.76
CA PHE A 148 -3.18 -5.58 10.49
C PHE A 148 -3.31 -5.83 12.00
N MET A 149 -2.27 -6.37 12.62
CA MET A 149 -2.29 -6.80 14.03
C MET A 149 -2.46 -5.62 15.01
N PRO A 150 -3.37 -5.72 16.00
CA PRO A 150 -3.59 -4.68 17.00
C PRO A 150 -2.46 -4.64 18.03
N CYS A 151 -2.04 -3.44 18.46
CA CYS A 151 -0.89 -3.25 19.36
C CYS A 151 -1.14 -2.09 20.34
N LYS A 152 -0.83 -2.29 21.62
CA LYS A 152 -1.00 -1.26 22.68
C LYS A 152 -0.08 -0.06 22.46
N SER A 153 1.09 -0.30 21.88
CA SER A 153 2.09 0.70 21.54
C SER A 153 2.80 0.32 20.25
N THR A 154 3.42 1.30 19.60
CA THR A 154 4.28 1.08 18.44
C THR A 154 5.54 0.36 18.88
N MET A 155 5.90 -0.73 18.20
CA MET A 155 7.07 -1.55 18.51
C MET A 155 7.77 -2.04 17.24
N ILE A 156 9.06 -2.34 17.36
CA ILE A 156 9.87 -2.89 16.29
C ILE A 156 10.31 -4.29 16.72
N LEU A 157 9.91 -5.30 15.95
CA LEU A 157 10.14 -6.70 16.28
C LEU A 157 11.06 -7.36 15.24
N ILE A 158 11.98 -8.18 15.74
CA ILE A 158 12.88 -9.01 14.93
C ILE A 158 12.35 -10.45 14.94
N PRO A 159 12.42 -11.19 13.82
CA PRO A 159 11.98 -12.59 13.75
C PRO A 159 12.52 -13.46 14.88
N MET A 160 11.68 -14.38 15.35
CA MET A 160 12.12 -15.41 16.27
C MET A 160 13.01 -16.43 15.54
N GLU A 161 14.11 -16.85 16.19
CA GLU A 161 14.95 -17.91 15.65
C GLU A 161 14.18 -19.24 15.55
N LYS A 162 14.33 -19.94 14.41
CA LYS A 162 13.65 -21.23 14.17
C LYS A 162 14.12 -22.36 15.10
N THR A 163 15.29 -22.19 15.73
CA THR A 163 15.88 -23.08 16.73
C THR A 163 15.22 -22.94 18.10
N ASN A 164 14.48 -21.85 18.35
CA ASN A 164 13.76 -21.66 19.60
C ASN A 164 12.74 -22.80 19.80
N PRO A 165 12.74 -23.51 20.93
CA PRO A 165 11.82 -24.61 21.20
C PRO A 165 10.34 -24.24 21.04
N LEU A 166 9.99 -22.98 21.34
CA LEU A 166 8.62 -22.47 21.27
C LEU A 166 8.23 -21.93 19.89
N TYR A 167 9.16 -21.87 18.92
CA TYR A 167 8.90 -21.29 17.59
C TYR A 167 7.68 -21.90 16.90
N LYS A 168 7.58 -23.25 16.91
CA LYS A 168 6.47 -23.95 16.24
C LYS A 168 5.13 -23.67 16.92
N GLU A 169 5.12 -23.58 18.24
CA GLU A 169 3.93 -23.28 19.02
C GLU A 169 3.45 -21.86 18.77
N HIS A 170 4.36 -20.87 18.89
CA HIS A 170 4.06 -19.47 18.61
C HIS A 170 3.62 -19.25 17.17
N LEU A 171 4.25 -19.92 16.19
CA LEU A 171 3.86 -19.81 14.78
C LEU A 171 2.44 -20.36 14.54
N LYS A 172 2.09 -21.48 15.20
CA LYS A 172 0.73 -22.01 15.13
C LYS A 172 -0.26 -20.97 15.68
N ARG A 173 0.02 -20.44 16.87
CA ARG A 173 -0.79 -19.38 17.48
C ARG A 173 -0.90 -18.14 16.62
N TYR A 174 0.19 -17.69 15.99
CA TYR A 174 0.19 -16.55 15.09
C TYR A 174 -0.83 -16.72 13.97
N ASN A 175 -0.85 -17.90 13.33
CA ASN A 175 -1.82 -18.17 12.27
C ASN A 175 -3.26 -18.19 12.81
N GLU A 176 -3.50 -18.77 13.99
CA GLU A 176 -4.82 -18.79 14.64
C GLU A 176 -5.32 -17.38 14.95
N ILE A 177 -4.51 -16.53 15.61
CA ILE A 177 -4.93 -15.18 15.99
C ILE A 177 -5.14 -14.25 14.79
N ARG A 178 -4.49 -14.52 13.64
CA ARG A 178 -4.76 -13.78 12.39
C ARG A 178 -6.12 -14.13 11.81
N ILE A 179 -6.47 -15.43 11.79
CA ILE A 179 -7.78 -15.90 11.33
C ILE A 179 -8.87 -15.32 12.23
N ASN A 180 -8.66 -15.35 13.54
CA ASN A 180 -9.60 -14.80 14.52
C ASN A 180 -9.77 -13.29 14.36
N LEU A 181 -8.69 -12.55 14.12
CA LEU A 181 -8.72 -11.11 13.85
C LEU A 181 -9.50 -10.76 12.57
N GLU A 182 -9.37 -11.60 11.53
CA GLU A 182 -10.12 -11.42 10.29
C GLU A 182 -11.61 -11.72 10.45
N SER A 183 -11.92 -12.76 11.23
CA SER A 183 -13.28 -13.30 11.36
C SER A 183 -14.14 -12.59 12.41
N ASN A 184 -13.52 -11.87 13.36
CA ASN A 184 -14.21 -11.27 14.49
C ASN A 184 -13.79 -9.81 14.70
N ASP A 185 -14.71 -9.03 15.24
CA ASP A 185 -14.42 -7.68 15.75
C ASP A 185 -14.24 -7.74 17.27
N TYR A 186 -13.42 -6.83 17.80
CA TYR A 186 -13.06 -6.77 19.20
C TYR A 186 -13.20 -5.33 19.69
N ASP A 187 -13.75 -5.17 20.89
CA ASP A 187 -14.03 -3.86 21.47
C ASP A 187 -12.77 -3.20 22.02
N SER A 188 -11.77 -3.99 22.39
CA SER A 188 -10.49 -3.52 22.91
C SER A 188 -9.36 -4.52 22.65
N ILE A 189 -8.11 -4.08 22.89
CA ILE A 189 -6.97 -5.01 22.85
C ILE A 189 -7.06 -6.07 23.95
N ASP A 190 -7.58 -5.72 25.12
CA ASP A 190 -7.68 -6.67 26.22
C ASP A 190 -8.74 -7.74 25.92
N ASP A 191 -9.88 -7.36 25.32
CA ASP A 191 -10.87 -8.31 24.76
C ASP A 191 -10.25 -9.20 23.68
N TYR A 192 -9.47 -8.63 22.76
CA TYR A 192 -8.71 -9.41 21.78
C TYR A 192 -7.76 -10.41 22.46
N TYR A 193 -7.09 -10.02 23.55
CA TYR A 193 -6.17 -10.90 24.28
C TYR A 193 -6.91 -12.04 24.98
N GLU A 194 -7.98 -11.73 25.70
CA GLU A 194 -8.81 -12.71 26.40
C GLU A 194 -9.40 -13.73 25.44
N SER A 195 -10.03 -13.26 24.36
CA SER A 195 -10.62 -14.10 23.32
C SER A 195 -9.61 -15.01 22.60
N ASN A 196 -8.33 -14.64 22.58
CA ASN A 196 -7.26 -15.40 21.95
C ASN A 196 -6.30 -16.08 22.94
N ASN A 197 -6.67 -16.12 24.23
CA ASN A 197 -5.88 -16.71 25.31
C ASN A 197 -4.43 -16.19 25.36
N ILE A 198 -4.23 -14.88 25.14
CA ILE A 198 -2.95 -14.20 25.27
C ILE A 198 -2.83 -13.69 26.71
N ARG A 199 -1.80 -14.16 27.42
CA ARG A 199 -1.60 -13.97 28.86
C ARG A 199 -0.77 -12.74 29.19
N SER A 200 0.07 -12.28 28.27
CA SER A 200 0.92 -11.11 28.48
C SER A 200 1.37 -10.45 27.17
N ASP A 201 1.78 -9.19 27.27
CA ASP A 201 2.37 -8.45 26.15
C ASP A 201 3.65 -9.13 25.63
N GLU A 202 4.44 -9.77 26.49
CA GLU A 202 5.65 -10.51 26.07
C GLU A 202 5.31 -11.77 25.27
N GLU A 203 4.31 -12.54 25.71
CA GLU A 203 3.81 -13.68 24.96
C GLU A 203 3.28 -13.24 23.59
N TYR A 204 2.55 -12.12 23.53
CA TYR A 204 2.06 -11.56 22.28
C TYR A 204 3.20 -11.19 21.32
N LYS A 205 4.25 -10.52 21.83
CA LYS A 205 5.43 -10.19 21.03
C LYS A 205 6.08 -11.45 20.46
N ASP A 206 6.23 -12.51 21.24
CA ASP A 206 6.82 -13.77 20.78
C ASP A 206 5.96 -14.46 19.70
N ILE A 207 4.64 -14.42 19.85
CA ILE A 207 3.71 -14.87 18.80
C ILE A 207 3.94 -14.06 17.51
N LEU A 208 3.97 -12.73 17.58
CA LEU A 208 4.21 -11.88 16.41
C LEU A 208 5.59 -12.14 15.78
N ARG A 209 6.64 -12.28 16.59
CA ARG A 209 8.02 -12.55 16.14
C ARG A 209 8.14 -13.87 15.40
N SER A 210 7.39 -14.89 15.80
CA SER A 210 7.36 -16.18 15.08
C SER A 210 6.68 -16.09 13.71
N GLY A 211 5.78 -15.11 13.54
CA GLY A 211 4.98 -14.90 12.33
C GLY A 211 5.62 -14.02 11.25
N ILE A 212 6.77 -13.41 11.54
CA ILE A 212 7.50 -12.52 10.64
C ILE A 212 8.82 -13.15 10.19
N SER A 213 9.26 -12.83 8.98
CA SER A 213 10.52 -13.34 8.40
C SER A 213 11.64 -12.31 8.31
N ARG A 214 11.33 -11.04 8.60
CA ARG A 214 12.26 -9.90 8.63
C ARG A 214 11.85 -8.90 9.71
N PRO A 215 12.75 -8.01 10.17
CA PRO A 215 12.41 -6.96 11.12
C PRO A 215 11.22 -6.12 10.63
N ARG A 216 10.27 -5.85 11.53
CA ARG A 216 9.01 -5.19 11.19
C ARG A 216 8.56 -4.23 12.29
N ILE A 217 8.00 -3.10 11.85
CA ILE A 217 7.28 -2.16 12.70
C ILE A 217 5.83 -2.62 12.82
N PHE A 218 5.36 -2.72 14.06
CA PHE A 218 3.95 -2.87 14.41
C PHE A 218 3.50 -1.56 15.04
N TYR A 219 2.57 -0.87 14.38
CA TYR A 219 2.07 0.42 14.83
C TYR A 219 1.06 0.24 15.96
N LYS A 220 1.02 1.18 16.90
CA LYS A 220 -0.08 1.29 17.86
C LYS A 220 -1.40 1.29 17.09
N ARG A 221 -2.28 0.35 17.41
CA ARG A 221 -3.48 0.07 16.62
C ARG A 221 -4.56 -0.58 17.45
N HIS A 222 -5.75 0.00 17.45
CA HIS A 222 -6.93 -0.62 18.02
C HIS A 222 -7.47 -1.74 17.11
N PRO A 223 -8.09 -2.82 17.62
CA PRO A 223 -8.65 -3.88 16.76
C PRO A 223 -9.67 -3.37 15.73
N SER A 224 -10.46 -2.35 16.05
CA SER A 224 -11.38 -1.70 15.09
C SER A 224 -10.65 -1.01 13.93
N GLU A 225 -9.37 -0.69 14.09
CA GLU A 225 -8.52 -0.08 13.06
C GLU A 225 -7.77 -1.14 12.24
N LYS A 226 -8.05 -2.44 12.39
CA LYS A 226 -7.34 -3.56 11.72
C LYS A 226 -7.28 -3.49 10.18
N TRP A 227 -8.08 -2.63 9.56
CA TRP A 227 -8.09 -2.43 8.11
C TRP A 227 -7.45 -1.11 7.66
N HIS A 228 -7.06 -0.21 8.56
CA HIS A 228 -6.52 1.09 8.15
C HIS A 228 -5.06 0.98 7.69
N ASN A 229 -4.74 1.46 6.50
CA ASN A 229 -3.36 1.65 6.08
C ASN A 229 -2.71 2.74 6.94
N THR A 230 -1.38 2.72 6.99
CA THR A 230 -0.62 3.78 7.65
C THR A 230 -0.58 5.03 6.77
N PHE A 231 -0.71 6.20 7.39
CA PHE A 231 -0.71 7.48 6.68
C PHE A 231 0.00 8.55 7.49
N ASN A 232 0.45 9.61 6.81
CA ASN A 232 0.89 10.82 7.48
C ASN A 232 -0.32 11.76 7.69
N PRO A 233 -0.67 12.15 8.93
CA PRO A 233 -1.85 12.98 9.21
C PRO A 233 -1.86 14.30 8.45
N PHE A 234 -0.73 15.01 8.38
CA PHE A 234 -0.67 16.29 7.68
C PHE A 234 -0.93 16.10 6.18
N VAL A 235 -0.16 15.24 5.53
CA VAL A 235 -0.28 15.02 4.07
C VAL A 235 -1.68 14.50 3.72
N PHE A 236 -2.22 13.58 4.52
CA PHE A 236 -3.56 13.04 4.28
C PHE A 236 -4.66 14.09 4.45
N ASN A 237 -4.60 14.96 5.45
CA ASN A 237 -5.65 15.96 5.64
C ASN A 237 -5.61 17.07 4.56
N VAL A 238 -4.44 17.31 3.97
CA VAL A 238 -4.29 18.22 2.82
C VAL A 238 -4.77 17.58 1.53
N LEU A 239 -4.32 16.35 1.23
CA LEU A 239 -4.57 15.73 -0.07
C LEU A 239 -5.80 14.83 -0.10
N LYS A 240 -6.28 14.34 1.03
CA LYS A 240 -7.38 13.36 1.14
C LYS A 240 -7.25 12.24 0.11
N SER A 241 -6.03 11.71 -0.03
CA SER A 241 -5.68 10.70 -1.01
C SER A 241 -5.48 9.37 -0.32
N ASN A 242 -5.83 8.27 -0.99
CA ASN A 242 -5.42 6.95 -0.52
C ASN A 242 -3.89 6.91 -0.42
N MET A 243 -3.39 6.48 0.74
CA MET A 243 -1.99 6.58 1.12
C MET A 243 -1.55 5.33 1.86
N ASP A 244 -0.29 4.97 1.65
CA ASP A 244 0.44 4.03 2.50
C ASP A 244 1.81 4.65 2.81
N PHE A 245 1.99 5.11 4.06
CA PHE A 245 3.21 5.74 4.56
C PHE A 245 3.95 4.78 5.50
N GLN A 246 5.18 4.39 5.14
CA GLN A 246 5.94 3.34 5.81
C GLN A 246 7.35 3.81 6.13
N ILE A 247 7.84 3.52 7.33
CA ILE A 247 9.26 3.69 7.65
C ILE A 247 10.07 2.49 7.11
N ILE A 248 11.21 2.79 6.49
CA ILE A 248 12.07 1.78 5.87
C ILE A 248 13.00 1.21 6.93
N THR A 249 12.73 -0.03 7.36
CA THR A 249 13.53 -0.74 8.35
C THR A 249 14.79 -1.38 7.79
N GLU A 250 14.79 -1.75 6.49
CA GLU A 250 15.87 -2.49 5.84
C GLU A 250 16.09 -1.97 4.41
N GLU A 251 17.35 -1.66 4.09
CA GLU A 251 17.77 -1.04 2.82
C GLU A 251 17.60 -2.01 1.65
N TYR A 252 17.93 -3.30 1.86
CA TYR A 252 17.81 -4.31 0.83
C TYR A 252 16.36 -4.48 0.36
N SER A 253 15.42 -4.49 1.31
CA SER A 253 13.99 -4.56 1.01
C SER A 253 13.53 -3.35 0.16
N CYS A 254 14.03 -2.15 0.44
CA CYS A 254 13.77 -0.96 -0.36
C CYS A 254 14.39 -1.05 -1.77
N ALA A 255 15.68 -1.42 -1.86
CA ALA A 255 16.38 -1.56 -3.13
C ALA A 255 15.72 -2.62 -4.03
N ALA A 256 15.37 -3.78 -3.47
CA ALA A 256 14.65 -4.83 -4.19
C ALA A 256 13.30 -4.32 -4.72
N TYR A 257 12.53 -3.59 -3.89
CA TYR A 257 11.27 -2.99 -4.32
C TYR A 257 11.47 -1.99 -5.48
N VAL A 258 12.45 -1.10 -5.39
CA VAL A 258 12.75 -0.12 -6.44
C VAL A 258 13.15 -0.82 -7.73
N VAL A 259 14.02 -1.83 -7.67
CA VAL A 259 14.43 -2.64 -8.82
C VAL A 259 13.23 -3.36 -9.44
N GLU A 260 12.38 -3.98 -8.61
CA GLU A 260 11.16 -4.63 -9.07
C GLU A 260 10.20 -3.66 -9.77
N TYR A 261 10.08 -2.44 -9.24
CA TYR A 261 9.19 -1.42 -9.76
C TYR A 261 9.70 -0.86 -11.10
N VAL A 262 10.99 -0.52 -11.18
CA VAL A 262 11.63 -0.07 -12.43
C VAL A 262 11.53 -1.15 -13.52
N ASN A 263 11.63 -2.43 -13.13
CA ASN A 263 11.49 -3.56 -14.05
C ASN A 263 10.04 -4.02 -14.29
N LYS A 264 9.03 -3.31 -13.77
CA LYS A 264 7.63 -3.72 -13.91
C LYS A 264 7.18 -3.82 -15.37
N THR A 265 7.66 -2.93 -16.24
CA THR A 265 7.43 -2.97 -17.69
C THR A 265 8.08 -4.18 -18.36
N ASN A 266 9.28 -4.56 -17.91
CA ASN A 266 10.02 -5.72 -18.43
C ASN A 266 9.37 -7.05 -18.07
N ARG A 267 8.60 -7.14 -16.97
CA ARG A 267 7.87 -8.37 -16.58
C ARG A 267 6.84 -8.81 -17.61
N GLY A 268 6.15 -7.87 -18.25
CA GLY A 268 5.18 -8.17 -19.31
C GLY A 268 5.85 -8.86 -20.50
N ILE A 269 7.03 -8.36 -20.89
CA ILE A 269 7.85 -8.90 -21.97
C ILE A 269 8.36 -10.31 -21.60
N SER A 270 8.84 -10.54 -20.37
CA SER A 270 9.29 -11.88 -19.95
C SER A 270 8.18 -12.92 -19.88
N ASN A 271 6.96 -12.54 -19.49
CA ASN A 271 5.80 -13.44 -19.53
C ASN A 271 5.40 -13.77 -20.98
N LEU A 272 5.42 -12.77 -21.87
CA LEU A 272 5.17 -12.96 -23.29
C LEU A 272 6.21 -13.90 -23.91
N GLN A 273 7.50 -13.68 -23.63
CA GLN A 273 8.59 -14.55 -24.10
C GLN A 273 8.45 -15.98 -23.59
N ARG A 274 8.10 -16.19 -22.32
CA ARG A 274 7.83 -17.54 -21.79
C ARG A 274 6.68 -18.23 -22.51
N LYS A 275 5.57 -17.53 -22.74
CA LYS A 275 4.44 -18.06 -23.52
C LYS A 275 4.81 -18.35 -24.97
N ILE A 276 5.62 -17.51 -25.62
CA ILE A 276 6.13 -17.76 -26.97
C ILE A 276 6.95 -19.06 -26.98
N ILE A 277 7.86 -19.24 -26.01
CA ILE A 277 8.69 -20.45 -25.90
C ILE A 277 7.83 -21.70 -25.62
N GLU A 278 6.83 -21.61 -24.75
CA GLU A 278 5.87 -22.70 -24.49
C GLU A 278 5.14 -23.10 -25.77
N VAL A 279 4.58 -22.14 -26.51
CA VAL A 279 3.86 -22.39 -27.77
C VAL A 279 4.81 -22.94 -28.86
N MET A 280 6.05 -22.48 -28.91
CA MET A 280 7.10 -23.02 -29.79
C MET A 280 7.43 -24.48 -29.48
N ASN A 281 7.49 -24.85 -28.20
CA ASN A 281 7.76 -26.24 -27.80
C ASN A 281 6.56 -27.15 -28.08
N GLU A 282 5.33 -26.64 -27.94
CA GLU A 282 4.10 -27.38 -28.23
C GLU A 282 3.83 -27.52 -29.74
N ASN A 283 4.34 -26.60 -30.55
CA ASN A 283 4.13 -26.57 -32.00
C ASN A 283 5.45 -26.30 -32.75
N PRO A 284 6.40 -27.25 -32.73
CA PRO A 284 7.74 -27.09 -33.29
C PRO A 284 7.77 -26.90 -34.82
N GLU A 285 6.64 -27.14 -35.50
CA GLU A 285 6.47 -26.94 -36.94
C GLU A 285 6.28 -25.49 -37.36
N PHE A 286 5.88 -24.59 -36.45
CA PHE A 286 5.67 -23.18 -36.76
C PHE A 286 6.92 -22.36 -36.48
N ASP A 287 7.22 -21.42 -37.37
CA ASP A 287 8.29 -20.46 -37.13
C ASP A 287 7.87 -19.35 -36.14
N ILE A 288 8.85 -18.58 -35.67
CA ILE A 288 8.62 -17.53 -34.68
C ILE A 288 7.66 -16.44 -35.19
N VAL A 289 7.59 -16.21 -36.50
CA VAL A 289 6.73 -15.21 -37.13
C VAL A 289 5.28 -15.69 -37.11
N GLU A 290 5.02 -16.95 -37.43
CA GLU A 290 3.69 -17.57 -37.38
C GLU A 290 3.14 -17.63 -35.95
N ILE A 291 3.97 -17.97 -34.97
CA ILE A 291 3.60 -18.02 -33.55
C ILE A 291 3.28 -16.63 -33.02
N THR A 292 4.10 -15.63 -33.35
CA THR A 292 3.85 -14.24 -32.96
C THR A 292 2.56 -13.71 -33.58
N ARG A 293 2.23 -14.11 -34.82
CA ARG A 293 0.98 -13.74 -35.48
C ARG A 293 -0.24 -14.38 -34.80
N LYS A 294 -0.19 -15.66 -34.43
CA LYS A 294 -1.26 -16.32 -33.66
C LYS A 294 -1.47 -15.66 -32.28
N MET A 295 -0.38 -15.33 -31.58
CA MET A 295 -0.47 -14.69 -30.27
C MET A 295 -0.98 -13.25 -30.33
N SER A 296 -0.68 -12.51 -31.40
CA SER A 296 -1.21 -11.14 -31.58
C SER A 296 -2.74 -11.12 -31.62
N VAL A 297 -3.38 -12.12 -32.24
CA VAL A 297 -4.85 -12.24 -32.26
C VAL A 297 -5.41 -12.46 -30.85
N VAL A 298 -4.71 -13.19 -29.99
CA VAL A 298 -5.15 -13.45 -28.60
C VAL A 298 -4.93 -12.24 -27.68
N ILE A 299 -3.88 -11.45 -27.91
CA ILE A 299 -3.52 -10.30 -27.07
C ILE A 299 -4.38 -9.05 -27.37
N PHE A 300 -4.82 -8.86 -28.62
CA PHE A 300 -5.67 -7.73 -29.02
C PHE A 300 -7.17 -7.98 -28.90
N SER A 301 -7.58 -9.14 -28.36
CA SER A 301 -8.99 -9.52 -28.15
C SER A 301 -9.49 -9.33 -26.72
N VAL A 302 -8.81 -8.51 -25.91
CA VAL A 302 -9.22 -8.13 -24.54
C VAL A 302 -9.32 -6.62 -24.43
#